data_AF-A0A8T8HVY1-F1
#
_entry.id   AF-A0A8T8HVY1-F1
#
_cell.length_a   1.000
_cell.length_b   1.000
_cell.length_c   1.000
_cell.angle_alpha   90.00
_cell.angle_beta   90.00
_cell.angle_gamma   90.00
#
_symmetry.space_group_name_H-M   'P 1'
#
loop_
_entity.id
_entity.type
_entity.pdbx_description
1 polymer ?
#
loop_
_entity_poly.entity_id
_entity_poly.type
_entity_poly.pdbx_seq_one_letter_code
_entity_poly.pdbx_strand_id
1 'polypeptide(L)' 'LWVRVIEMVKSGRAIMVFQAQNEQGLDFKVHHHNWKPVDFDGIQLMLRPADPGDADGTAQATGGRNWSNAARRRRYGKR' A
#
# COMPACT_ATOMS: atom_id res chain seq x y z
N LEU A 1 -1.34 18.75 6.37
CA LEU A 1 -0.41 17.62 6.57
C LEU A 1 -0.51 16.55 5.48
N TRP A 2 -1.67 15.91 5.28
CA TRP A 2 -1.81 14.82 4.30
C TRP A 2 -1.38 15.16 2.87
N VAL A 3 -1.77 16.33 2.35
CA VAL A 3 -1.32 16.80 1.03
C VAL A 3 0.20 16.87 0.95
N ARG A 4 0.86 17.37 2.00
CA ARG A 4 2.32 17.44 2.09
C ARG A 4 2.97 16.05 2.09
N VAL A 5 2.35 15.08 2.75
CA VAL A 5 2.82 13.68 2.72
C VAL A 5 2.76 13.13 1.28
N ILE A 6 1.66 13.37 0.56
CA ILE A 6 1.52 12.93 -0.84
C ILE A 6 2.57 13.60 -1.73
N GLU A 7 2.81 14.90 -1.58
CA GLU A 7 3.85 15.62 -2.34
C GLU A 7 5.26 15.05 -2.12
N MET A 8 5.58 14.72 -0.86
CA MET A 8 6.93 14.30 -0.47
C MET A 8 7.20 12.82 -0.75
N VAL A 9 6.17 11.97 -0.74
CA VAL A 9 6.33 10.51 -0.92
C VAL A 9 6.61 10.12 -2.38
N LYS A 10 6.33 11.01 -3.35
CA LYS A 10 6.55 10.78 -4.79
C LYS A 10 5.91 9.48 -5.28
N SER A 11 6.70 8.49 -5.66
CA SER A 11 6.25 7.16 -6.13
C SER A 11 6.16 6.13 -5.00
N GLY A 12 6.35 6.54 -3.75
CA GLY A 12 6.25 5.68 -2.58
C GLY A 12 4.80 5.44 -2.14
N ARG A 13 4.66 4.80 -0.98
CA ARG A 13 3.37 4.44 -0.38
C ARG A 13 3.26 5.07 1.00
N ALA A 14 2.06 5.49 1.38
CA ALA A 14 1.81 6.07 2.69
C ALA A 14 0.44 5.67 3.23
N ILE A 15 0.39 5.46 4.55
CA ILE A 15 -0.84 5.34 5.33
C ILE A 15 -0.73 6.35 6.46
N MET A 16 -1.76 7.16 6.66
CA MET A 16 -1.88 8.09 7.78
C MET A 16 -3.05 7.67 8.65
N VAL A 17 -2.78 7.47 9.94
CA VAL A 17 -3.78 7.29 10.98
C VAL A 17 -3.83 8.58 11.78
N PHE A 18 -5.03 9.10 12.02
CA PHE A 18 -5.23 10.37 12.70
C PHE A 18 -6.48 10.31 13.57
N GLN A 19 -6.53 11.17 14.60
CA GLN A 19 -7.72 11.26 15.43
C GLN A 19 -8.90 11.85 14.66
N ALA A 20 -10.07 11.26 14.85
CA ALA A 20 -11.33 11.68 14.24
C ALA A 20 -12.45 11.67 15.29
N GLN A 21 -13.47 12.50 15.08
CA GLN A 21 -14.63 12.56 15.95
C GLN A 21 -15.67 11.52 15.51
N ASN A 22 -15.36 10.26 15.75
CA ASN A 22 -16.24 9.09 15.53
C ASN A 22 -16.10 8.12 16.72
N GLU A 23 -16.84 7.02 16.72
CA GLU A 23 -16.87 6.06 17.83
C GLU A 23 -15.49 5.43 18.13
N GLN A 24 -14.63 5.27 17.11
CA GLN A 24 -13.28 4.72 17.28
C GLN A 24 -12.24 5.76 17.70
N GLY A 25 -12.54 7.04 17.55
CA GLY A 25 -11.58 8.12 17.76
C GLY A 25 -10.48 8.21 16.70
N LEU A 26 -10.59 7.50 15.57
CA LEU A 26 -9.57 7.47 14.51
C LEU A 26 -10.15 7.29 13.11
N ASP A 27 -9.36 7.65 12.11
CA ASP A 27 -9.67 7.43 10.68
C ASP A 27 -8.35 7.28 9.89
N PHE A 28 -8.45 6.77 8.66
CA PHE A 28 -7.33 6.42 7.79
C PHE A 28 -7.29 7.24 6.51
N LYS A 29 -6.09 7.59 6.05
CA LYS A 29 -5.85 7.99 4.65
C LYS A 29 -4.78 7.11 4.04
N VAL A 30 -4.99 6.72 2.79
CA VAL A 30 -4.10 5.79 2.08
C VAL A 30 -3.65 6.40 0.75
N HIS A 31 -2.38 6.24 0.44
CA HIS A 31 -1.79 6.61 -0.84
C HIS A 31 -0.95 5.45 -1.40
N HIS A 32 -1.33 4.98 -2.59
CA HIS A 32 -0.66 3.92 -3.35
C HIS A 32 -0.38 2.62 -2.56
N HIS A 33 -1.18 2.33 -1.53
CA HIS A 33 -1.10 1.07 -0.79
C HIS A 33 -2.21 0.12 -1.24
N ASN A 34 -1.94 -1.18 -1.21
CA ASN A 34 -2.92 -2.21 -1.54
C ASN A 34 -3.97 -2.42 -0.43
N TRP A 35 -3.69 -1.94 0.78
CA TRP A 35 -4.64 -2.00 1.89
C TRP A 35 -5.63 -0.85 1.77
N LYS A 36 -6.91 -1.14 1.95
CA LYS A 36 -7.97 -0.15 1.81
C LYS A 36 -8.75 -0.04 3.12
N PRO A 37 -9.05 1.17 3.60
CA PRO A 37 -10.02 1.33 4.67
C PRO A 37 -11.38 0.88 4.17
N VAL A 38 -12.08 0.07 4.96
CA VAL A 38 -13.41 -0.46 4.69
C VAL A 38 -14.29 -0.25 5.91
N ASP A 39 -15.53 0.15 5.70
CA ASP A 39 -16.53 0.23 6.76
C ASP A 39 -17.15 -1.16 6.98
N PHE A 40 -17.26 -1.56 8.24
CA PHE A 40 -17.91 -2.80 8.65
C PHE A 40 -18.78 -2.52 9.87
N ASP A 41 -20.08 -2.34 9.65
CA ASP A 41 -21.05 -2.04 10.71
C ASP A 41 -20.72 -0.77 11.51
N GLY A 42 -20.32 0.30 10.81
CA GLY A 42 -19.90 1.56 11.43
C GLY A 42 -18.47 1.56 11.97
N ILE A 43 -17.79 0.41 11.94
CA ILE A 43 -16.38 0.27 12.33
C ILE A 43 -15.52 0.34 11.07
N GLN A 44 -14.73 1.41 10.93
CA GLN A 44 -13.64 1.44 9.96
C GLN A 44 -12.54 0.43 10.31
N LEU A 45 -12.17 -0.40 9.33
CA LEU A 45 -11.11 -1.40 9.38
C LEU A 45 -10.18 -1.27 8.17
N MET A 46 -9.02 -1.90 8.21
CA MET A 46 -8.09 -1.95 7.07
C MET A 46 -8.16 -3.34 6.39
N LEU A 47 -8.70 -3.40 5.18
CA LEU A 47 -8.72 -4.61 4.37
C LEU A 47 -7.33 -4.89 3.82
N ARG A 48 -6.78 -6.05 4.16
CA ARG A 48 -5.56 -6.60 3.56
C ARG A 48 -5.94 -7.66 2.52
N PRO A 49 -5.68 -7.44 1.22
CA PRO A 49 -5.88 -8.45 0.18
C PRO A 49 -5.07 -9.72 0.45
N ALA A 50 -5.67 -10.88 0.22
CA ALA A 50 -5.03 -12.19 0.41
C ALA A 50 -3.90 -12.41 -0.60
N ASP A 51 -4.11 -12.03 -1.85
CA ASP A 51 -3.12 -12.09 -2.91
C ASP A 51 -2.59 -10.69 -3.27
N PRO A 52 -1.26 -10.47 -3.27
CA PRO A 52 -0.68 -9.18 -3.64
C PRO A 52 -0.94 -8.77 -5.10
N GLY A 53 -1.35 -9.72 -5.96
CA GLY A 53 -1.60 -9.51 -7.38
C GLY A 53 -2.98 -8.98 -7.73
N ASP A 54 -3.97 -9.14 -6.84
CA ASP A 54 -5.38 -8.82 -7.14
C ASP A 54 -5.81 -7.41 -6.67
N ALA A 55 -4.90 -6.68 -6.04
CA ALA A 55 -5.16 -5.35 -5.49
C ALA A 55 -4.86 -4.20 -6.46
N ASP A 56 -4.76 -4.50 -7.76
CA ASP A 56 -4.24 -3.56 -8.73
C ASP A 56 -5.32 -2.68 -9.35
N GLY A 57 -5.59 -1.56 -8.67
CA GLY A 57 -6.26 -0.41 -9.27
C GLY A 57 -5.29 0.65 -9.79
N THR A 58 -3.97 0.49 -9.60
CA THR A 58 -2.95 1.45 -10.03
C THR A 58 -1.56 0.80 -10.21
N ALA A 59 -1.40 -0.23 -11.03
CA ALA A 59 -0.10 -0.53 -11.61
C ALA A 59 0.02 0.41 -12.78
N GLN A 60 0.59 1.58 -12.52
CA GLN A 60 1.51 2.11 -13.53
C GLN A 60 2.65 1.11 -13.64
N ALA A 61 2.44 0.13 -14.50
CA ALA A 61 3.46 -0.73 -15.06
C ALA A 61 4.38 0.13 -15.93
N THR A 62 5.26 0.92 -15.29
CA THR A 62 6.50 1.32 -15.94
C THR A 62 7.38 0.07 -15.98
N GLY A 63 7.47 -0.50 -17.18
CA GLY A 63 8.01 -1.82 -17.46
C GLY A 63 9.41 -2.07 -16.89
N GLY A 64 9.64 -3.34 -16.52
CA GLY A 64 11.00 -3.83 -16.27
C GLY A 64 11.11 -4.97 -15.27
N ARG A 65 10.50 -6.14 -15.56
CA ARG A 65 10.87 -7.48 -15.05
C ARG A 65 11.67 -7.48 -13.73
N ASN A 66 10.98 -7.27 -12.62
CA ASN A 66 11.55 -6.90 -11.32
C ASN A 66 12.16 -8.08 -10.53
N TRP A 67 13.10 -8.85 -11.07
CA TRP A 67 13.96 -9.69 -10.22
C TRP A 67 15.21 -8.89 -9.83
N SER A 68 15.51 -8.81 -8.53
CA SER A 68 16.77 -8.22 -8.07
C SER A 68 17.94 -9.10 -8.53
N ASN A 69 19.09 -8.49 -8.86
CA ASN A 69 20.31 -9.24 -9.24
C ASN A 69 20.69 -10.32 -8.20
N ALA A 70 20.37 -10.09 -6.92
CA ALA A 70 20.48 -11.08 -5.86
C ALA A 70 19.54 -12.29 -6.05
N ALA A 71 18.27 -12.06 -6.41
CA ALA A 71 17.31 -13.12 -6.66
C ALA A 71 17.69 -14.01 -7.86
N ARG A 72 18.25 -13.45 -8.95
CA ARG A 72 18.75 -14.29 -10.06
C ARG A 72 19.99 -15.07 -9.69
N ARG A 73 20.93 -14.49 -8.94
CA ARG A 73 22.11 -15.23 -8.47
C ARG A 73 21.71 -16.40 -7.56
N ARG A 74 20.69 -16.27 -6.72
CA ARG A 74 20.17 -17.40 -5.94
C ARG A 74 19.55 -18.50 -6.80
N ARG A 75 18.77 -18.12 -7.83
CA ARG A 75 18.10 -19.11 -8.71
C ARG A 75 19.06 -19.85 -9.65
N TYR A 76 20.09 -19.18 -10.16
CA TYR A 76 20.93 -19.73 -11.23
C TYR A 76 22.43 -19.79 -10.89
N GLY A 77 22.85 -19.33 -9.71
CA GLY A 77 24.25 -19.27 -9.30
C GLY A 77 24.76 -20.48 -8.51
N LYS A 78 23.96 -21.53 -8.31
CA LYS A 78 24.46 -22.84 -7.86
C LYS A 78 24.78 -23.70 -9.08
N ARG A 79 26.00 -23.54 -9.59
CA ARG A 79 26.72 -24.56 -10.35
C ARG A 79 28.13 -24.62 -9.78
#